data_AF-A0A9Q6EU41-F1
#
_entry.id   AF-A0A9Q6EU41-F1
#
_cell.length_a   1.000
_cell.length_b   1.000
_cell.length_c   1.000
_cell.angle_alpha   90.00
_cell.angle_beta   90.00
_cell.angle_gamma   90.00
#
_symmetry.space_group_name_H-M   'P 1'
#
loop_
_entity.id
_entity.type
_entity.pdbx_description
1 polymer ?
#
loop_
_entity_poly.entity_id
_entity_poly.type
_entity_poly.pdbx_seq_one_letter_code
_entity_poly.pdbx_strand_id
1 'polypeptide(L)'
;DLFNKAELRSKNPLISLFGRWGLSGKVGIGNAIPDGDNQWGMFGGGARSIMFQRDESLMEFLETDQVDRLERLLEEQAEASVDISQIKTEQDALKKAMKSADKDTKAELQIKVRELDEKIQARKDQKQESRESIRRPIDPYEAFITGAELSHRMSIKNATDEEAGLFISALIRFAAEPRFGGHANHNCGLVEAHWTVTTWKPGELVPVTLGEIVITPNGVEITGDELFAMVKAFNENQSFDFTAR
;
A
#
# COMPACT_ATOMS: atom_id res chain seq x y z
N ASP A 1 -0.77 16.74 33.94
CA ASP A 1 -0.96 16.26 32.55
C ASP A 1 0.22 16.64 31.63
N LEU A 2 0.58 17.93 31.48
CA LEU A 2 1.75 18.36 30.66
C LEU A 2 3.10 17.79 31.13
N PHE A 3 3.39 17.77 32.44
CA PHE A 3 4.63 17.21 32.98
C PHE A 3 4.78 15.71 32.71
N ASN A 4 3.67 14.97 32.74
CA ASN A 4 3.65 13.54 32.41
C ASN A 4 3.95 13.30 30.92
N LYS A 5 3.47 14.19 30.03
CA LYS A 5 3.78 14.11 28.59
C LYS A 5 5.24 14.41 28.28
N ALA A 6 5.86 15.37 28.97
CA ALA A 6 7.28 15.69 28.79
C ALA A 6 8.18 14.55 29.27
N GLU A 7 7.88 13.99 30.45
CA GLU A 7 8.60 12.83 31.00
C GLU A 7 8.44 11.59 30.12
N LEU A 8 7.24 11.34 29.59
CA LEU A 8 7.00 10.25 28.66
C LEU A 8 7.83 10.39 27.38
N ARG A 9 7.94 11.60 26.82
CA ARG A 9 8.76 11.86 25.63
C ARG A 9 10.25 11.65 25.89
N SER A 10 10.76 12.04 27.06
CA SER A 10 12.18 11.87 27.39
C SER A 10 12.53 10.40 27.63
N LYS A 11 11.62 9.62 28.22
CA LYS A 11 11.81 8.17 28.42
C LYS A 11 11.62 7.36 27.14
N ASN A 12 10.65 7.74 26.30
CA ASN A 12 10.29 6.99 25.10
C ASN A 12 10.42 7.89 23.83
N PRO A 13 11.62 7.93 23.20
CA PRO A 13 11.84 8.75 22.02
C PRO A 13 11.00 8.29 20.81
N LEU A 14 10.57 7.03 20.75
CA LEU A 14 9.68 6.52 19.71
C LEU A 14 8.30 7.19 19.78
N ILE A 15 7.71 7.26 20.98
CA ILE A 15 6.45 7.99 21.19
C ILE A 15 6.64 9.49 20.91
N SER A 16 7.81 10.05 21.24
CA SER A 16 8.06 11.47 20.95
C SER A 16 8.09 11.77 19.45
N LEU A 17 8.74 10.90 18.66
CA LEU A 17 8.84 11.03 17.21
C LEU A 17 7.51 10.76 16.50
N PHE A 18 6.86 9.63 16.76
CA PHE A 18 5.72 9.14 15.98
C PHE A 18 4.36 9.45 16.63
N GLY A 19 4.36 9.82 17.91
CA GLY A 19 3.15 10.13 18.66
C GLY A 19 2.37 8.89 19.10
N ARG A 20 1.25 9.16 19.75
CA ARG A 20 0.22 8.19 20.13
C ARG A 20 -1.11 8.91 20.31
N TRP A 21 -2.19 8.16 20.59
CA TRP A 21 -3.46 8.78 20.95
C TRP A 21 -3.29 9.80 22.10
N GLY A 22 -3.66 11.06 21.85
CA GLY A 22 -3.55 12.17 22.80
C GLY A 22 -2.18 12.85 22.89
N LEU A 23 -1.19 12.46 22.06
CA LEU A 23 0.15 13.04 22.00
C LEU A 23 0.67 13.09 20.56
N SER A 24 0.86 14.28 20.00
CA SER A 24 1.33 14.46 18.61
C SER A 24 2.78 14.00 18.42
N GLY A 25 3.08 13.37 17.28
CA GLY A 25 4.46 13.10 16.88
C GLY A 25 5.21 14.37 16.44
N LYS A 26 6.53 14.32 16.47
CA LYS A 26 7.44 15.34 15.93
C LYS A 26 7.76 15.14 14.45
N VAL A 27 7.68 13.89 13.96
CA VAL A 27 7.99 13.52 12.58
C VAL A 27 6.81 13.82 11.66
N GLY A 28 7.11 14.42 10.51
CA GLY A 28 6.23 14.47 9.35
C GLY A 28 6.92 13.81 8.16
N ILE A 29 6.30 12.77 7.59
CA ILE A 29 6.71 12.13 6.34
C ILE A 29 5.85 12.71 5.23
N GLY A 30 6.48 13.31 4.23
CA GLY A 30 5.79 13.87 3.08
C GLY A 30 5.39 12.79 2.07
N ASN A 31 4.56 13.16 1.11
CA ASN A 31 4.31 12.30 -0.04
C ASN A 31 5.53 12.34 -0.97
N ALA A 32 5.86 11.20 -1.56
CA ALA A 32 6.76 11.15 -2.70
C ALA A 32 5.95 11.48 -3.96
N ILE A 33 6.32 12.55 -4.67
CA ILE A 33 5.58 13.06 -5.83
C ILE A 33 6.47 12.91 -7.07
N PRO A 34 5.98 12.26 -8.14
CA PRO A 34 6.67 12.18 -9.43
C PRO A 34 7.20 13.54 -9.89
N ASP A 35 8.46 13.58 -10.32
CA ASP A 35 9.07 14.79 -10.87
C ASP A 35 8.78 15.01 -12.36
N GLY A 36 8.15 14.03 -13.01
CA GLY A 36 7.78 14.06 -14.41
C GLY A 36 6.53 13.25 -14.75
N ASP A 37 6.07 13.42 -15.99
CA ASP A 37 4.93 12.68 -16.51
C ASP A 37 5.28 11.21 -16.79
N ASN A 38 4.27 10.35 -16.88
CA ASN A 38 4.39 8.94 -17.26
C ASN A 38 5.30 8.08 -16.36
N GLN A 39 5.49 8.47 -15.10
CA GLN A 39 6.26 7.70 -14.12
C GLN A 39 5.49 6.54 -13.48
N TRP A 40 4.26 6.29 -13.90
CA TRP A 40 3.43 5.20 -13.40
C TRP A 40 2.73 4.48 -14.56
N GLY A 41 2.26 3.27 -14.28
CA GLY A 41 1.53 2.46 -15.24
C GLY A 41 0.65 1.43 -14.57
N MET A 42 -0.10 0.71 -15.41
CA MET A 42 -0.93 -0.41 -15.00
C MET A 42 -0.16 -1.72 -15.17
N PHE A 43 -0.03 -2.48 -14.10
CA PHE A 43 0.73 -3.72 -14.06
C PHE A 43 -0.14 -4.91 -13.63
N GLY A 44 0.36 -6.11 -13.88
CA GLY A 44 -0.41 -7.33 -13.65
C GLY A 44 -1.57 -7.46 -14.62
N GLY A 45 -2.71 -7.92 -14.12
CA GLY A 45 -3.87 -8.19 -14.96
C GLY A 45 -3.89 -9.60 -15.55
N GLY A 46 -4.82 -9.82 -16.48
CA GLY A 46 -5.06 -11.11 -17.12
C GLY A 46 -6.23 -11.86 -16.49
N ALA A 47 -6.39 -13.12 -16.85
CA ALA A 47 -7.39 -14.00 -16.25
C ALA A 47 -6.72 -15.29 -15.83
N ARG A 48 -7.23 -15.91 -14.76
CA ARG A 48 -6.91 -17.32 -14.49
C ARG A 48 -7.39 -18.13 -15.70
N SER A 49 -6.45 -18.64 -16.49
CA SER A 49 -6.74 -19.51 -17.61
C SER A 49 -7.08 -20.91 -17.12
N ILE A 50 -8.01 -21.59 -17.78
CA ILE A 50 -8.25 -23.02 -17.53
C ILE A 50 -7.02 -23.78 -18.06
N MET A 51 -6.38 -24.57 -17.20
CA MET A 51 -5.14 -25.29 -17.55
C MET A 51 -5.31 -26.20 -18.78
N PHE A 52 -6.46 -26.88 -18.88
CA PHE A 52 -6.84 -27.73 -20.02
C PHE A 52 -7.01 -26.98 -21.35
N GLN A 53 -7.21 -25.66 -21.32
CA GLN A 53 -7.26 -24.84 -22.53
C GLN A 53 -5.88 -24.32 -22.94
N ARG A 54 -4.93 -24.25 -22.00
CA ARG A 54 -3.52 -23.93 -22.31
C ARG A 54 -2.77 -25.16 -22.80
N ASP A 55 -3.16 -26.34 -22.31
CA ASP A 55 -2.58 -27.61 -22.66
C ASP A 55 -3.68 -28.67 -22.75
N GLU A 56 -4.13 -28.95 -23.97
CA GLU A 56 -5.20 -29.92 -24.24
C GLU A 56 -4.76 -31.35 -23.88
N SER A 57 -3.45 -31.65 -23.86
CA SER A 57 -2.95 -32.99 -23.52
C SER A 57 -3.26 -33.38 -22.07
N LEU A 58 -3.53 -32.40 -21.20
CA LEU A 58 -3.96 -32.65 -19.82
C LEU A 58 -5.32 -33.36 -19.75
N MET A 59 -6.14 -33.29 -20.81
CA MET A 59 -7.41 -34.00 -20.89
C MET A 59 -7.22 -35.52 -21.02
N GLU A 60 -6.09 -35.97 -21.57
CA GLU A 60 -5.79 -37.41 -21.76
C GLU A 60 -5.58 -38.15 -20.43
N PHE A 61 -5.30 -37.42 -19.35
CA PHE A 61 -5.11 -37.98 -18.01
C PHE A 61 -6.40 -38.04 -17.18
N LEU A 62 -7.52 -37.56 -17.73
CA LEU A 62 -8.82 -37.60 -17.08
C LEU A 62 -9.61 -38.82 -17.54
N GLU A 63 -10.29 -39.47 -16.58
CA GLU A 63 -11.32 -40.46 -16.89
C GLU A 63 -12.50 -39.77 -17.61
N THR A 64 -13.25 -40.52 -18.42
CA THR A 64 -14.33 -39.96 -19.26
C THR A 64 -15.40 -39.23 -18.45
N ASP A 65 -15.76 -39.74 -17.27
CA ASP A 65 -16.73 -39.09 -16.38
C ASP A 65 -16.21 -37.75 -15.81
N GLN A 66 -14.90 -37.60 -15.68
CA GLN A 66 -14.26 -36.34 -15.23
C GLN A 66 -14.20 -35.30 -16.35
N VAL A 67 -14.02 -35.75 -17.60
CA VAL A 67 -14.13 -34.89 -18.79
C VAL A 67 -15.55 -34.35 -18.91
N ASP A 68 -16.56 -35.22 -18.84
CA ASP A 68 -17.97 -34.83 -18.91
C ASP A 68 -18.38 -33.89 -17.77
N ARG A 69 -17.79 -34.07 -16.58
CA ARG A 69 -17.98 -33.16 -15.44
C ARG A 69 -17.33 -31.80 -15.69
N LEU A 70 -16.11 -31.76 -16.22
CA LEU A 70 -15.40 -30.52 -16.53
C LEU A 70 -16.14 -29.71 -17.60
N GLU A 71 -16.59 -30.34 -18.68
CA GLU A 71 -17.34 -29.68 -19.75
C GLU A 71 -18.61 -29.01 -19.21
N ARG A 72 -19.42 -29.74 -18.43
CA ARG A 72 -20.60 -29.18 -17.76
C ARG A 72 -20.27 -27.99 -16.87
N LEU A 73 -19.18 -28.07 -16.09
CA LEU A 73 -18.74 -26.95 -15.25
C LEU A 73 -18.35 -25.72 -16.07
N LEU A 74 -17.72 -25.90 -17.23
CA LEU A 74 -17.31 -24.80 -18.10
C LEU A 74 -18.51 -24.15 -18.79
N GLU A 75 -19.50 -24.93 -19.24
CA GLU A 75 -20.75 -24.45 -19.83
C GLU A 75 -21.59 -23.66 -18.81
N GLU A 76 -21.84 -24.25 -17.62
CA GLU A 76 -22.58 -23.57 -16.54
C GLU A 76 -21.92 -22.25 -16.13
N GLN A 77 -20.58 -22.20 -16.12
CA GLN A 77 -19.85 -20.98 -15.82
C GLN A 77 -19.93 -19.93 -16.93
N ALA A 78 -19.90 -20.35 -18.20
CA ALA A 78 -20.02 -19.43 -19.33
C ALA A 78 -21.40 -18.76 -19.35
N GLU A 79 -22.47 -19.55 -19.19
CA GLU A 79 -23.85 -19.04 -19.14
C GLU A 79 -24.06 -18.08 -17.98
N ALA A 80 -23.69 -18.50 -16.76
CA ALA A 80 -23.83 -17.65 -15.57
C ALA A 80 -23.01 -16.36 -15.68
N SER A 81 -21.87 -16.38 -16.37
CA SER A 81 -21.05 -15.18 -16.59
C SER A 81 -21.75 -14.17 -17.50
N VAL A 82 -22.43 -14.63 -18.56
CA VAL A 82 -23.19 -13.75 -19.46
C VAL A 82 -24.32 -13.06 -18.66
N ASP A 83 -25.10 -13.83 -17.91
CA ASP A 83 -26.21 -13.31 -17.12
C ASP A 83 -25.76 -12.30 -16.07
N ILE A 84 -24.72 -12.63 -15.30
CA ILE A 84 -24.17 -11.73 -14.27
C ILE A 84 -23.60 -10.44 -14.89
N SER A 85 -23.01 -10.51 -16.09
CA SER A 85 -22.46 -9.32 -16.76
C SER A 85 -23.55 -8.32 -17.16
N GLN A 86 -24.70 -8.80 -17.62
CA GLN A 86 -25.86 -7.96 -17.95
C GLN A 86 -26.41 -7.27 -16.69
N ILE A 87 -26.57 -8.03 -15.60
CA ILE A 87 -27.05 -7.50 -14.31
C ILE A 87 -26.10 -6.44 -13.75
N LYS A 88 -24.78 -6.66 -13.84
CA LYS A 88 -23.78 -5.66 -13.41
C LYS A 88 -23.83 -4.37 -14.23
N THR A 89 -24.07 -4.48 -15.53
CA THR A 89 -24.23 -3.31 -16.41
C THR A 89 -25.42 -2.45 -15.97
N GLU A 90 -26.54 -3.08 -15.60
CA GLU A 90 -27.70 -2.39 -15.03
C GLU A 90 -27.38 -1.75 -13.67
N GLN A 91 -26.66 -2.45 -12.78
CA GLN A 91 -26.21 -1.90 -11.50
C GLN A 91 -25.34 -0.66 -11.66
N ASP A 92 -24.40 -0.68 -12.61
CA ASP A 92 -23.51 0.46 -12.85
C ASP A 92 -24.26 1.67 -13.41
N ALA A 93 -25.26 1.44 -14.27
CA ALA A 93 -26.17 2.50 -14.73
C ALA A 93 -26.95 3.13 -13.58
N LEU A 94 -27.51 2.31 -12.66
CA LEU A 94 -28.21 2.79 -11.47
C LEU A 94 -27.28 3.55 -10.52
N LYS A 95 -26.06 3.03 -10.26
CA LYS A 95 -25.04 3.69 -9.44
C LYS A 95 -24.62 5.03 -10.04
N LYS A 96 -24.54 5.14 -11.37
CA LYS A 96 -24.27 6.40 -12.07
C LYS A 96 -25.42 7.39 -11.89
N ALA A 97 -26.68 6.94 -12.01
CA ALA A 97 -27.86 7.77 -11.77
C ALA A 97 -27.95 8.29 -10.32
N MET A 98 -27.50 7.51 -9.33
CA MET A 98 -27.47 7.93 -7.92
C MET A 98 -26.51 9.10 -7.63
N LYS A 99 -25.51 9.35 -8.49
CA LYS A 99 -24.53 10.43 -8.26
C LYS A 99 -25.14 11.83 -8.38
N SER A 100 -26.23 11.96 -9.14
CA SER A 100 -26.93 13.23 -9.42
C SER A 100 -28.37 13.26 -8.92
N ALA A 101 -28.81 12.23 -8.19
CA ALA A 101 -30.18 12.11 -7.69
C ALA A 101 -30.38 12.80 -6.33
N ASP A 102 -31.61 13.23 -6.07
CA ASP A 102 -32.03 13.71 -4.75
C ASP A 102 -32.12 12.56 -3.72
N LYS A 103 -32.38 12.91 -2.46
CA LYS A 103 -32.35 11.96 -1.33
C LYS A 103 -33.37 10.82 -1.46
N ASP A 104 -34.56 11.11 -1.97
CA ASP A 104 -35.65 10.14 -2.06
C ASP A 104 -35.44 9.21 -3.27
N THR A 105 -35.07 9.77 -4.41
CA THR A 105 -34.69 9.02 -5.62
C THR A 105 -33.47 8.13 -5.36
N LYS A 106 -32.51 8.59 -4.56
CA LYS A 106 -31.35 7.78 -4.17
C LYS A 106 -31.74 6.58 -3.31
N ALA A 107 -32.72 6.73 -2.41
CA ALA A 107 -33.22 5.61 -1.61
C ALA A 107 -33.89 4.53 -2.50
N GLU A 108 -34.70 4.95 -3.48
CA GLU A 108 -35.32 4.04 -4.44
C GLU A 108 -34.31 3.31 -5.33
N LEU A 109 -33.33 4.04 -5.87
CA LEU A 109 -32.25 3.45 -6.67
C LEU A 109 -31.43 2.45 -5.86
N GLN A 110 -31.22 2.71 -4.56
CA GLN A 110 -30.49 1.81 -3.69
C GLN A 110 -31.26 0.51 -3.38
N ILE A 111 -32.60 0.56 -3.34
CA ILE A 111 -33.43 -0.66 -3.29
C ILE A 111 -33.23 -1.50 -4.54
N LYS A 112 -33.29 -0.89 -5.74
CA LYS A 112 -33.08 -1.59 -7.01
C LYS A 112 -31.67 -2.20 -7.12
N VAL A 113 -30.63 -1.51 -6.66
CA VAL A 113 -29.26 -2.05 -6.64
C VAL A 113 -29.19 -3.32 -5.77
N ARG A 114 -29.82 -3.31 -4.60
CA ARG A 114 -29.88 -4.47 -3.69
C ARG A 114 -30.67 -5.64 -4.29
N GLU A 115 -31.78 -5.39 -4.98
CA GLU A 115 -32.52 -6.45 -5.70
C GLU A 115 -31.64 -7.09 -6.79
N LEU A 116 -30.83 -6.30 -7.49
CA LEU A 116 -29.87 -6.83 -8.46
C LEU A 116 -28.74 -7.61 -7.77
N ASP A 117 -28.27 -7.21 -6.58
CA ASP A 117 -27.31 -7.98 -5.79
C ASP A 117 -27.89 -9.36 -5.40
N GLU A 118 -29.16 -9.40 -4.99
CA GLU A 118 -29.86 -10.65 -4.68
C GLU A 118 -30.01 -11.55 -5.92
N LYS A 119 -30.30 -10.98 -7.10
CA LYS A 119 -30.34 -11.75 -8.36
C LYS A 119 -28.97 -12.31 -8.74
N ILE A 120 -27.89 -11.55 -8.55
CA ILE A 120 -26.52 -12.05 -8.77
C ILE A 120 -26.23 -13.21 -7.82
N GLN A 121 -26.60 -13.08 -6.55
CA GLN A 121 -26.38 -14.13 -5.56
C GLN A 121 -27.19 -15.39 -5.89
N ALA A 122 -28.46 -15.24 -6.24
CA ALA A 122 -29.31 -16.36 -6.67
C ALA A 122 -28.73 -17.07 -7.90
N ARG A 123 -28.21 -16.33 -8.89
CA ARG A 123 -27.59 -16.94 -10.08
C ARG A 123 -26.29 -17.67 -9.75
N LYS A 124 -25.50 -17.18 -8.79
CA LYS A 124 -24.32 -17.91 -8.28
C LYS A 124 -24.69 -19.19 -7.53
N ASP A 125 -25.81 -19.17 -6.83
CA ASP A 125 -26.31 -20.30 -6.04
C ASP A 125 -26.98 -21.39 -6.88
N GLN A 126 -27.35 -21.10 -8.13
CA GLN A 126 -27.86 -22.10 -9.08
C GLN A 126 -26.78 -23.05 -9.64
N LYS A 127 -25.50 -22.75 -9.46
CA LYS A 127 -24.39 -23.59 -9.95
C LYS A 127 -24.26 -24.86 -9.11
N GLN A 128 -24.06 -26.01 -9.74
CA GLN A 128 -24.08 -27.30 -9.03
C GLN A 128 -22.88 -27.50 -8.08
N GLU A 129 -21.69 -27.01 -8.44
CA GLU A 129 -20.48 -27.32 -7.65
C GLU A 129 -19.64 -26.11 -7.26
N SER A 130 -19.42 -25.15 -8.19
CA SER A 130 -18.60 -23.97 -7.91
C SER A 130 -19.39 -22.69 -8.04
N ARG A 131 -19.67 -22.05 -6.90
CA ARG A 131 -20.26 -20.70 -6.83
C ARG A 131 -19.43 -19.67 -7.62
N GLU A 132 -18.12 -19.87 -7.65
CA GLU A 132 -17.17 -18.90 -8.18
C GLU A 132 -16.56 -19.38 -9.50
N SER A 133 -16.40 -18.44 -10.44
CA SER A 133 -15.83 -18.73 -11.75
C SER A 133 -14.36 -19.15 -11.63
N ILE A 134 -13.93 -20.13 -12.43
CA ILE A 134 -12.52 -20.53 -12.56
C ILE A 134 -11.71 -19.43 -13.26
N ARG A 135 -12.37 -18.67 -14.17
CA ARG A 135 -11.77 -17.57 -14.93
C ARG A 135 -11.89 -16.22 -14.23
N ARG A 136 -11.46 -16.13 -12.97
CA ARG A 136 -11.43 -14.81 -12.32
C ARG A 136 -10.41 -13.91 -13.03
N PRO A 137 -10.80 -12.71 -13.47
CA PRO A 137 -9.85 -11.67 -13.82
C PRO A 137 -8.90 -11.47 -12.64
N ILE A 138 -7.62 -11.34 -12.95
CA ILE A 138 -6.64 -10.82 -12.02
C ILE A 138 -6.78 -9.31 -12.14
N ASP A 139 -7.16 -8.64 -11.05
CA ASP A 139 -7.25 -7.19 -11.08
C ASP A 139 -5.84 -6.62 -11.31
N PRO A 140 -5.68 -5.74 -12.31
CA PRO A 140 -4.42 -5.05 -12.48
C PRO A 140 -4.23 -4.03 -11.35
N TYR A 141 -3.00 -3.57 -11.16
CA TYR A 141 -2.65 -2.60 -10.13
C TYR A 141 -1.80 -1.46 -10.70
N GLU A 142 -2.03 -0.28 -10.16
CA GLU A 142 -1.22 0.91 -10.45
C GLU A 142 0.09 0.84 -9.68
N ALA A 143 1.20 1.08 -10.37
CA ALA A 143 2.51 1.21 -9.74
C ALA A 143 3.38 2.21 -10.50
N PHE A 144 4.44 2.69 -9.83
CA PHE A 144 5.50 3.43 -10.50
C PHE A 144 6.31 2.50 -11.40
N ILE A 145 6.75 3.02 -12.55
CA ILE A 145 7.67 2.30 -13.44
C ILE A 145 9.07 2.26 -12.80
N THR A 146 9.92 1.32 -13.23
CA THR A 146 11.32 1.30 -12.83
C THR A 146 12.02 2.58 -13.29
N GLY A 147 12.80 3.20 -12.39
CA GLY A 147 13.49 4.46 -12.67
C GLY A 147 12.61 5.71 -12.56
N ALA A 148 11.37 5.59 -12.07
CA ALA A 148 10.59 6.76 -11.67
C ALA A 148 11.30 7.53 -10.55
N GLU A 149 11.48 8.83 -10.73
CA GLU A 149 12.11 9.73 -9.76
C GLU A 149 11.05 10.56 -9.03
N LEU A 150 11.03 10.47 -7.70
CA LEU A 150 10.02 11.12 -6.88
C LEU A 150 10.64 12.13 -5.93
N SER A 151 10.13 13.37 -5.98
CA SER A 151 10.45 14.40 -5.00
C SER A 151 9.82 14.05 -3.66
N HIS A 152 10.65 13.93 -2.62
CA HIS A 152 10.21 13.54 -1.28
C HIS A 152 10.85 14.43 -0.20
N ARG A 153 10.09 14.71 0.86
CA ARG A 153 10.57 15.50 2.00
C ARG A 153 10.07 14.91 3.31
N MET A 154 10.94 14.92 4.31
CA MET A 154 10.60 14.64 5.70
C MET A 154 10.91 15.85 6.58
N SER A 155 10.33 15.91 7.77
CA SER A 155 10.64 16.92 8.78
C SER A 155 10.55 16.33 10.18
N ILE A 156 11.42 16.78 11.09
CA ILE A 156 11.34 16.47 12.52
C ILE A 156 11.34 17.79 13.27
N LYS A 157 10.29 18.06 14.03
CA LYS A 157 10.11 19.33 14.75
C LYS A 157 10.79 19.27 16.11
N ASN A 158 11.70 20.20 16.39
CA ASN A 158 12.36 20.34 17.69
C ASN A 158 12.93 19.00 18.20
N ALA A 159 13.67 18.31 17.31
CA ALA A 159 14.31 17.04 17.64
C ALA A 159 15.48 17.27 18.61
N THR A 160 15.64 16.39 19.58
CA THR A 160 16.94 16.22 20.25
C THR A 160 17.86 15.37 19.37
N ASP A 161 19.15 15.35 19.69
CA ASP A 161 20.13 14.53 18.96
C ASP A 161 19.79 13.05 19.03
N GLU A 162 19.28 12.56 20.16
CA GLU A 162 18.87 11.17 20.31
C GLU A 162 17.60 10.83 19.53
N GLU A 163 16.65 11.77 19.45
CA GLU A 163 15.44 11.60 18.62
C GLU A 163 15.80 11.58 17.13
N ALA A 164 16.67 12.49 16.68
CA ALA A 164 17.18 12.49 15.31
C ALA A 164 17.98 11.20 15.03
N GLY A 165 18.82 10.78 15.97
CA GLY A 165 19.61 9.55 15.90
C GLY A 165 18.75 8.29 15.81
N LEU A 166 17.66 8.20 16.58
CA LEU A 166 16.67 7.13 16.47
C LEU A 166 16.04 7.10 15.07
N PHE A 167 15.66 8.26 14.54
CA PHE A 167 15.06 8.35 13.21
C PHE A 167 16.05 7.91 12.11
N ILE A 168 17.29 8.38 12.17
CA ILE A 168 18.35 7.96 11.24
C ILE A 168 18.62 6.46 11.37
N SER A 169 18.65 5.92 12.60
CA SER A 169 18.80 4.47 12.84
C SER A 169 17.65 3.65 12.25
N ALA A 170 16.44 4.18 12.25
CA ALA A 170 15.30 3.55 11.58
C ALA A 170 15.48 3.55 10.04
N LEU A 171 16.03 4.63 9.45
CA LEU A 171 16.37 4.66 8.02
C LEU A 171 17.49 3.65 7.68
N ILE A 172 18.52 3.52 8.53
CA ILE A 172 19.57 2.50 8.39
C ILE A 172 18.94 1.10 8.40
N ARG A 173 17.99 0.84 9.30
CA ARG A 173 17.29 -0.44 9.35
C ARG A 173 16.41 -0.67 8.12
N PHE A 174 15.74 0.37 7.64
CA PHE A 174 14.93 0.32 6.42
C PHE A 174 15.78 0.00 5.18
N ALA A 175 17.02 0.49 5.12
CA ALA A 175 17.94 0.24 4.01
C ALA A 175 18.30 -1.25 3.80
N ALA A 176 18.04 -2.13 4.78
CA ALA A 176 18.21 -3.57 4.59
C ALA A 176 17.18 -4.20 3.65
N GLU A 177 15.98 -3.60 3.56
CA GLU A 177 14.93 -3.98 2.62
C GLU A 177 14.13 -2.72 2.25
N PRO A 178 14.70 -1.83 1.40
CA PRO A 178 14.12 -0.52 1.13
C PRO A 178 12.93 -0.68 0.19
N ARG A 179 11.78 -1.04 0.76
CA ARG A 179 10.56 -1.35 0.02
C ARG A 179 9.38 -0.54 0.53
N PHE A 180 8.63 0.06 -0.40
CA PHE A 180 7.34 0.71 -0.12
C PHE A 180 6.18 0.02 -0.81
N GLY A 181 5.00 0.09 -0.21
CA GLY A 181 3.74 -0.36 -0.81
C GLY A 181 3.51 -1.87 -0.72
N GLY A 182 2.52 -2.34 -1.49
CA GLY A 182 2.10 -3.74 -1.58
C GLY A 182 2.83 -4.53 -2.67
N HIS A 183 2.32 -5.71 -3.01
CA HIS A 183 2.83 -6.56 -4.10
C HIS A 183 4.32 -6.95 -3.96
N ALA A 184 4.84 -7.05 -2.73
CA ALA A 184 6.21 -7.48 -2.46
C ALA A 184 6.56 -8.86 -3.08
N ASN A 185 5.58 -9.79 -3.15
CA ASN A 185 5.76 -11.10 -3.78
C ASN A 185 5.97 -11.03 -5.31
N HIS A 186 5.58 -9.93 -5.96
CA HIS A 186 5.93 -9.63 -7.36
C HIS A 186 7.21 -8.80 -7.47
N ASN A 187 7.95 -8.67 -6.37
CA ASN A 187 9.15 -7.86 -6.21
C ASN A 187 8.92 -6.35 -6.46
N CYS A 188 7.70 -5.84 -6.32
CA CYS A 188 7.39 -4.42 -6.50
C CYS A 188 7.80 -3.54 -5.31
N GLY A 189 8.15 -2.28 -5.59
CA GLY A 189 8.30 -1.25 -4.57
C GLY A 189 9.69 -1.10 -3.97
N LEU A 190 10.71 -1.77 -4.53
CA LEU A 190 12.11 -1.47 -4.18
C LEU A 190 12.45 -0.03 -4.54
N VAL A 191 13.12 0.67 -3.64
CA VAL A 191 13.51 2.07 -3.82
C VAL A 191 14.98 2.31 -3.51
N GLU A 192 15.53 3.28 -4.21
CA GLU A 192 16.73 4.01 -3.81
C GLU A 192 16.29 5.38 -3.29
N ALA A 193 17.04 5.95 -2.36
CA ALA A 193 16.69 7.25 -1.82
C ALA A 193 17.92 8.11 -1.57
N HIS A 194 17.82 9.40 -1.86
CA HIS A 194 18.83 10.40 -1.55
C HIS A 194 18.16 11.58 -0.87
N TRP A 195 18.59 11.86 0.36
CA TRP A 195 18.11 13.02 1.13
C TRP A 195 19.28 13.88 1.59
N THR A 196 19.22 15.16 1.27
CA THR A 196 20.04 16.19 1.93
C THR A 196 19.37 16.58 3.25
N VAL A 197 20.11 16.45 4.35
CA VAL A 197 19.63 16.79 5.69
C VAL A 197 20.00 18.23 6.00
N THR A 198 19.01 19.03 6.40
CA THR A 198 19.21 20.44 6.72
C THR A 198 18.53 20.82 8.02
N THR A 199 19.04 21.87 8.67
CA THR A 199 18.45 22.46 9.88
C THR A 199 18.38 23.98 9.79
N TRP A 200 17.59 24.60 10.66
CA TRP A 200 17.51 26.05 10.82
C TRP A 200 18.22 26.46 12.11
N LYS A 201 19.40 27.07 12.00
CA LYS A 201 20.09 27.62 13.18
C LYS A 201 19.48 28.99 13.53
N PRO A 202 19.36 29.35 14.83
CA PRO A 202 18.81 30.65 15.23
C PRO A 202 19.55 31.82 14.56
N GLY A 203 18.81 32.70 13.90
CA GLY A 203 19.36 33.88 13.22
C GLY A 203 19.77 33.65 11.75
N GLU A 204 19.76 32.42 11.26
CA GLU A 204 20.04 32.13 9.85
C GLU A 204 18.83 32.42 8.94
N LEU A 205 19.09 32.95 7.75
CA LEU A 205 18.06 33.23 6.74
C LEU A 205 17.80 32.04 5.80
N VAL A 206 18.71 31.06 5.79
CA VAL A 206 18.66 29.87 4.94
C VAL A 206 18.97 28.62 5.77
N PRO A 207 18.45 27.45 5.38
CA PRO A 207 18.76 26.22 6.07
C PRO A 207 20.24 25.86 5.90
N VAL A 208 20.86 25.36 6.96
CA VAL A 208 22.23 24.87 6.97
C VAL A 208 22.22 23.38 6.70
N THR A 209 23.05 22.93 5.77
CA THR A 209 23.22 21.50 5.46
C THR A 209 24.04 20.82 6.54
N LEU A 210 23.50 19.72 7.08
CA LEU A 210 24.17 18.89 8.07
C LEU A 210 24.91 17.71 7.43
N GLY A 211 24.44 17.26 6.26
CA GLY A 211 24.95 16.09 5.59
C GLY A 211 23.93 15.45 4.66
N GLU A 212 24.20 14.23 4.23
CA GLU A 212 23.34 13.48 3.33
C GLU A 212 23.13 12.05 3.82
N ILE A 213 21.98 11.48 3.45
CA ILE A 213 21.64 10.08 3.67
C ILE A 213 21.25 9.49 2.33
N VAL A 214 21.97 8.46 1.90
CA VAL A 214 21.74 7.73 0.65
C VAL A 214 21.43 6.28 0.97
N ILE A 215 20.32 5.76 0.44
CA ILE A 215 19.95 4.36 0.48
C ILE A 215 20.10 3.80 -0.92
N THR A 216 20.90 2.75 -1.04
CA THR A 216 21.19 2.02 -2.27
C THR A 216 20.87 0.54 -2.08
N PRO A 217 20.87 -0.28 -3.16
CA PRO A 217 20.73 -1.73 -3.03
C PRO A 217 21.84 -2.40 -2.20
N ASN A 218 22.97 -1.71 -2.00
CA ASN A 218 24.12 -2.22 -1.24
C ASN A 218 24.14 -1.77 0.22
N GLY A 219 23.20 -0.92 0.64
CA GLY A 219 23.08 -0.43 2.01
C GLY A 219 22.89 1.08 2.08
N VAL A 220 23.34 1.67 3.19
CA VAL A 220 23.17 3.09 3.50
C VAL A 220 24.51 3.80 3.60
N GLU A 221 24.60 4.96 2.97
CA GLU A 221 25.73 5.88 3.08
C GLU A 221 25.25 7.14 3.80
N ILE A 222 25.99 7.56 4.82
CA ILE A 222 25.70 8.77 5.59
C ILE A 222 26.94 9.65 5.57
N THR A 223 26.77 10.92 5.24
CA THR A 223 27.83 11.93 5.27
C THR A 223 27.47 13.03 6.26
N GLY A 224 28.47 13.63 6.91
CA GLY A 224 28.29 14.72 7.88
C GLY A 224 28.48 14.29 9.33
N ASP A 225 29.45 14.91 10.02
CA ASP A 225 29.84 14.57 11.39
C ASP A 225 28.68 14.74 12.39
N GLU A 226 27.83 15.75 12.19
CA GLU A 226 26.65 15.98 13.04
C GLU A 226 25.66 14.81 12.96
N LEU A 227 25.46 14.20 11.78
CA LEU A 227 24.54 13.05 11.64
C LEU A 227 25.08 11.81 12.36
N PHE A 228 26.39 11.56 12.27
CA PHE A 228 27.04 10.49 13.02
C PHE A 228 26.96 10.72 14.54
N ALA A 229 27.13 11.97 14.99
CA ALA A 229 26.99 12.32 16.40
C ALA A 229 25.57 12.05 16.92
N MET A 230 24.53 12.35 16.14
CA MET A 230 23.13 12.04 16.50
C MET A 230 22.89 10.53 16.63
N VAL A 231 23.34 9.73 15.65
CA VAL A 231 23.24 8.27 15.70
C VAL A 231 23.96 7.71 16.92
N LYS A 232 25.15 8.23 17.23
CA LYS A 232 25.92 7.86 18.42
C LYS A 232 25.18 8.20 19.71
N ALA A 233 24.64 9.43 19.80
CA ALA A 233 23.89 9.89 20.97
C ALA A 233 22.68 8.98 21.28
N PHE A 234 21.97 8.54 20.24
CA PHE A 234 20.91 7.55 20.41
C PHE A 234 21.42 6.18 20.89
N ASN A 235 22.46 5.63 20.26
CA ASN A 235 22.95 4.29 20.55
C ASN A 235 23.61 4.15 21.94
N GLU A 236 24.22 5.22 22.45
CA GLU A 236 24.89 5.22 23.75
C GLU A 236 23.93 5.47 24.92
N ASN A 237 22.74 6.02 24.65
CA ASN A 237 21.77 6.32 25.69
C ASN A 237 20.95 5.07 26.08
N GLN A 238 21.32 4.46 27.22
CA GLN A 238 20.64 3.29 27.77
C GLN A 238 19.45 3.61 28.69
N SER A 239 19.10 4.88 28.87
CA SER A 239 18.03 5.31 29.79
C SER A 239 16.62 5.21 29.18
N PHE A 240 16.51 4.88 27.89
CA PHE A 240 15.23 4.79 27.22
C PHE A 240 14.39 3.60 27.71
N ASP A 241 13.11 3.86 27.90
CA ASP A 241 12.09 2.86 28.18
C ASP A 241 11.04 2.87 27.06
N PHE A 242 11.22 1.96 26.10
CA PHE A 242 10.29 1.77 24.98
C PHE A 242 8.98 1.09 25.40
N THR A 243 8.87 0.60 26.65
CA THR A 243 7.65 0.01 27.19
C THR A 243 6.72 1.04 27.84
N ALA A 244 7.24 2.21 28.19
CA ALA A 244 6.45 3.33 28.69
C ALA A 244 5.43 3.79 27.65
N ARG A 245 4.16 3.98 28.06
CA ARG A 245 3.03 4.37 27.20
C ARG A 245 2.27 5.55 27.77
#